data_AF-A0A147B6Q3-F1
#
_entry.id   AF-A0A147B6Q3-F1
#
_cell.length_a   1.000
_cell.length_b   1.000
_cell.length_c   1.000
_cell.angle_alpha   90.00
_cell.angle_beta   90.00
_cell.angle_gamma   90.00
#
_symmetry.space_group_name_H-M   'P 1'
#
loop_
_entity.id
_entity.type
_entity.pdbx_description
1 polymer ?
#
loop_
_entity_poly.entity_id
_entity_poly.type
_entity_poly.pdbx_seq_one_letter_code
_entity_poly.pdbx_strand_id
1 'polypeptide(L)'
;LNVFMFTIAAIGLYHLTLVHFNELAAIEATILFCFNPASIFFSSCYTESLFSATTFLGLYLLECDQECPATIFFILGGFVRSNGFLSSAFLCFHTAVKWSQPWQSGCELALRTAVRVVLCFVPYFLFQCYTWTLYCLPHRSPDISDTIFQQASERGYRLAGYNISDWCNSS
;
A
#
# COMPACT_ATOMS: atom_id res chain seq x y z
N LEU A 1 9.85 -8.97 13.63
CA LEU A 1 9.07 -8.85 12.39
C LEU A 1 9.54 -7.69 11.51
N ASN A 2 9.52 -6.44 12.01
CA ASN A 2 9.85 -5.27 11.17
C ASN A 2 11.30 -5.22 10.66
N VAL A 3 12.28 -5.60 11.49
CA VAL A 3 13.67 -5.74 11.03
C VAL A 3 13.79 -6.79 9.91
N PHE A 4 13.10 -7.92 10.05
CA PHE A 4 13.09 -8.96 9.02
C PHE A 4 12.46 -8.47 7.71
N MET A 5 11.31 -7.80 7.79
CA MET A 5 10.66 -7.20 6.62
C MET A 5 11.49 -6.08 6.01
N PHE A 6 12.20 -5.30 6.82
CA PHE A 6 13.13 -4.27 6.36
C PHE A 6 14.30 -4.87 5.58
N THR A 7 14.88 -5.98 6.05
CA THR A 7 15.91 -6.71 5.31
C THR A 7 15.38 -7.21 3.96
N ILE A 8 14.15 -7.76 3.94
CA ILE A 8 13.50 -8.17 2.68
C ILE A 8 13.31 -6.98 1.74
N ALA A 9 12.87 -5.84 2.26
CA ALA A 9 12.71 -4.61 1.47
C ALA A 9 14.06 -4.16 0.89
N ALA A 10 15.13 -4.16 1.67
CA ALA A 10 16.47 -3.80 1.20
C ALA A 10 16.97 -4.75 0.10
N ILE A 11 16.76 -6.06 0.25
CA ILE A 11 17.10 -7.06 -0.78
C ILE A 11 16.25 -6.83 -2.05
N GLY A 12 14.95 -6.58 -1.90
CA GLY A 12 14.06 -6.28 -3.02
C GLY A 12 14.49 -5.03 -3.79
N LEU A 13 14.85 -3.95 -3.08
CA LEU A 13 15.35 -2.72 -3.67
C LEU A 13 16.69 -2.92 -4.40
N TYR A 14 17.60 -3.69 -3.80
CA TYR A 14 18.87 -4.05 -4.42
C TYR A 14 18.67 -4.74 -5.77
N HIS A 15 17.86 -5.81 -5.79
CA HIS A 15 17.59 -6.55 -7.02
C HIS A 15 16.84 -5.72 -8.06
N LEU A 16 15.86 -4.92 -7.64
CA LEU A 16 15.13 -4.02 -8.53
C LEU A 16 16.07 -3.01 -9.19
N THR A 17 16.96 -2.39 -8.41
CA THR A 17 17.92 -1.41 -8.92
C THR A 17 18.95 -2.06 -9.84
N LEU A 18 19.37 -3.30 -9.52
CA LEU A 18 20.31 -4.06 -10.35
C LEU A 18 19.74 -4.39 -11.73
N VAL A 19 18.43 -4.67 -11.83
CA VAL A 19 17.76 -4.96 -13.11
C VAL A 19 17.69 -3.72 -14.01
N HIS A 20 17.48 -2.54 -13.43
CA HIS A 20 17.27 -1.31 -14.21
C HIS A 20 18.55 -0.48 -14.45
N PHE A 21 19.54 -0.58 -13.55
CA PHE A 21 20.75 0.23 -13.58
C PHE A 21 22.01 -0.65 -13.60
N ASN A 22 22.96 -0.40 -12.69
CA ASN A 22 24.22 -1.11 -12.54
C ASN A 22 24.44 -1.54 -11.08
N GLU A 23 25.43 -2.40 -10.86
CA GLU A 23 25.73 -2.93 -9.53
C GLU A 23 26.11 -1.84 -8.53
N LEU A 24 26.88 -0.84 -8.95
CA LEU A 24 27.28 0.29 -8.09
C LEU A 24 26.05 1.06 -7.57
N ALA A 25 25.13 1.44 -8.46
CA ALA A 25 23.92 2.15 -8.10
C ALA A 25 23.00 1.31 -7.20
N ALA A 26 22.95 -0.01 -7.40
CA ALA A 26 22.18 -0.91 -6.55
C ALA A 26 22.73 -0.93 -5.11
N ILE A 27 24.05 -1.00 -4.95
CA ILE A 27 24.71 -0.91 -3.64
C ILE A 27 24.46 0.46 -3.00
N GLU A 28 24.69 1.55 -3.74
CA GLU A 28 24.49 2.91 -3.27
C GLU A 28 23.05 3.16 -2.82
N ALA A 29 22.05 2.78 -3.62
CA ALA A 29 20.63 2.91 -3.29
C ALA A 29 20.26 2.10 -2.04
N THR A 30 20.80 0.89 -1.90
CA THR A 30 20.55 0.04 -0.72
C THR A 30 21.17 0.63 0.53
N ILE A 31 22.40 1.17 0.45
CA ILE A 31 23.06 1.86 1.58
C ILE A 31 22.24 3.10 1.98
N LEU A 32 21.84 3.92 1.00
CA LEU A 32 21.01 5.10 1.25
C LEU A 32 19.67 4.74 1.89
N PHE A 33 19.05 3.64 1.46
CA PHE A 33 17.82 3.12 2.07
C PHE A 33 18.04 2.65 3.51
N CYS A 34 19.13 1.90 3.76
CA CYS A 34 19.47 1.38 5.09
C CYS A 34 19.81 2.48 6.12
N PHE A 35 20.52 3.53 5.70
CA PHE A 35 20.99 4.61 6.57
C PHE A 35 20.16 5.90 6.46
N ASN A 36 18.96 5.83 5.89
CA ASN A 36 18.05 6.97 5.82
C ASN A 36 17.66 7.43 7.26
N PRO A 37 17.59 8.74 7.58
CA PRO A 37 17.04 9.21 8.86
C PRO A 37 15.63 8.67 9.18
N ALA A 38 14.83 8.34 8.16
CA ALA A 38 13.52 7.70 8.33
C ALA A 38 13.60 6.20 8.69
N SER A 39 14.79 5.60 8.80
CA SER A 39 14.99 4.18 9.13
C SER A 39 14.41 3.76 10.48
N ILE A 40 14.17 4.71 11.39
CA ILE A 40 13.45 4.44 12.64
C ILE A 40 12.05 3.88 12.38
N PHE A 41 11.34 4.32 11.34
CA PHE A 41 10.04 3.77 10.95
C PHE A 41 10.15 2.33 10.44
N PHE A 42 11.34 1.91 10.04
CA PHE A 42 11.57 0.54 9.58
C PHE A 42 11.98 -0.44 10.68
N SER A 43 12.51 0.05 11.80
CA SER A 43 12.96 -0.77 12.94
C SER A 43 11.95 -0.82 14.08
N SER A 44 11.13 0.22 14.25
CA SER A 44 10.09 0.31 15.28
C SER A 44 8.77 -0.37 14.85
N CYS A 45 7.77 -0.44 15.73
CA CYS A 45 6.50 -1.16 15.50
C CYS A 45 5.56 -0.41 14.53
N TYR A 46 5.98 -0.32 13.26
CA TYR A 46 5.31 0.42 12.19
C TYR A 46 5.08 -0.47 10.97
N THR A 47 4.16 -0.08 10.09
CA THR A 47 3.78 -0.87 8.90
C THR A 47 4.63 -0.56 7.67
N GLU A 48 5.46 0.48 7.76
CA GLU A 48 6.33 1.01 6.72
C GLU A 48 7.28 -0.06 6.17
N SER A 49 7.86 -0.92 7.02
CA SER A 49 8.76 -2.00 6.58
C SER A 49 8.04 -3.05 5.75
N LEU A 50 6.87 -3.48 6.20
CA LEU A 50 6.06 -4.48 5.51
C LEU A 50 5.49 -3.92 4.19
N PHE A 51 5.07 -2.65 4.20
CA PHE A 51 4.62 -1.95 3.00
C PHE A 51 5.74 -1.79 1.96
N SER A 52 6.94 -1.43 2.39
CA SER A 52 8.10 -1.29 1.50
C SER A 52 8.53 -2.64 0.94
N ALA A 53 8.55 -3.69 1.77
CA ALA A 53 8.87 -5.04 1.32
C ALA A 53 7.91 -5.55 0.24
N THR A 54 6.60 -5.42 0.48
CA THR A 54 5.57 -5.83 -0.49
C THR A 54 5.64 -5.01 -1.77
N THR A 55 5.90 -3.71 -1.68
CA THR A 55 6.03 -2.84 -2.86
C THR A 55 7.27 -3.16 -3.70
N PHE A 56 8.46 -3.26 -3.09
CA PHE A 56 9.69 -3.54 -3.83
C PHE A 56 9.71 -4.95 -4.42
N LEU A 57 9.20 -5.96 -3.71
CA LEU A 57 9.02 -7.30 -4.27
C LEU A 57 8.01 -7.31 -5.41
N GLY A 58 6.88 -6.61 -5.26
CA GLY A 58 5.89 -6.48 -6.33
C GLY A 58 6.47 -5.84 -7.59
N LEU A 59 7.27 -4.79 -7.44
CA LEU A 59 7.99 -4.14 -8.53
C LEU A 59 9.03 -5.06 -9.18
N TYR A 60 9.84 -5.75 -8.38
CA TYR A 60 10.83 -6.70 -8.90
C TYR A 60 10.17 -7.82 -9.72
N LEU A 61 9.06 -8.38 -9.23
CA LEU A 61 8.31 -9.40 -9.97
C LEU A 61 7.67 -8.84 -11.25
N LEU A 62 7.23 -7.57 -11.23
CA LEU A 62 6.69 -6.91 -12.40
C LEU A 62 7.75 -6.75 -13.49
N GLU A 63 8.98 -6.37 -13.12
CA GLU A 63 10.13 -6.29 -14.04
C GLU A 63 10.55 -7.67 -14.57
N CYS A 64 10.34 -8.74 -13.82
CA CYS A 64 10.51 -10.12 -14.29
C CYS A 64 9.35 -10.63 -15.17
N ASP A 65 8.48 -9.75 -15.69
CA ASP A 65 7.28 -10.08 -16.47
C ASP A 65 6.24 -10.95 -15.71
N GLN A 66 6.36 -11.08 -14.38
CA GLN A 66 5.44 -11.85 -13.54
C GLN A 66 4.32 -10.96 -12.98
N GLU A 67 3.41 -10.55 -13.86
CA GLU A 67 2.35 -9.58 -13.54
C GLU A 67 1.34 -10.07 -12.49
N CYS A 68 1.01 -11.37 -12.48
CA CYS A 68 0.07 -11.94 -11.51
C CYS A 68 0.60 -11.91 -10.07
N PRO A 69 1.78 -12.47 -9.75
CA PRO A 69 2.31 -12.37 -8.40
C PRO A 69 2.64 -10.92 -8.02
N ALA A 70 3.10 -10.08 -8.95
CA ALA A 70 3.27 -8.64 -8.70
C ALA A 70 1.97 -7.98 -8.21
N THR A 71 0.85 -8.28 -8.88
CA THR A 71 -0.48 -7.77 -8.48
C THR A 71 -0.87 -8.23 -7.08
N ILE A 72 -0.60 -9.49 -6.72
CA ILE A 72 -0.87 -10.01 -5.37
C ILE A 72 -0.08 -9.22 -4.33
N PHE A 73 1.21 -8.97 -4.56
CA PHE A 73 2.04 -8.16 -3.67
C PHE A 73 1.53 -6.71 -3.53
N PHE A 74 1.04 -6.10 -4.61
CA PHE A 74 0.43 -4.76 -4.54
C PHE A 74 -0.88 -4.74 -3.77
N ILE A 75 -1.73 -5.76 -3.91
CA ILE A 75 -2.95 -5.91 -3.11
C ILE A 75 -2.61 -6.06 -1.63
N LEU A 76 -1.62 -6.90 -1.30
CA LEU A 76 -1.12 -7.04 0.07
C LEU A 76 -0.61 -5.70 0.62
N GLY A 77 0.15 -4.94 -0.17
CA GLY A 77 0.57 -3.59 0.18
C GLY A 77 -0.61 -2.66 0.48
N GLY A 78 -1.70 -2.75 -0.29
CA GLY A 78 -2.95 -2.01 -0.06
C GLY A 78 -3.68 -2.37 1.24
N PHE A 79 -3.58 -3.62 1.70
CA PHE A 79 -4.11 -4.01 3.02
C PHE A 79 -3.24 -3.51 4.17
N VAL A 80 -1.94 -3.36 3.95
CA VAL A 80 -1.00 -2.87 4.97
C VAL A 80 -1.12 -1.37 5.16
N ARG A 81 -1.31 -0.61 4.06
CA ARG A 81 -1.54 0.84 4.09
C ARG A 81 -2.51 1.24 3.00
N SER A 82 -3.41 2.16 3.32
CA SER A 82 -4.40 2.71 2.37
C SER A 82 -3.74 3.28 1.11
N ASN A 83 -2.55 3.89 1.21
CA ASN A 83 -1.84 4.43 0.05
C ASN A 83 -1.29 3.36 -0.91
N GLY A 84 -1.40 2.07 -0.58
CA GLY A 84 -0.91 0.98 -1.43
C GLY A 84 -1.64 0.82 -2.76
N PHE A 85 -2.85 1.36 -2.90
CA PHE A 85 -3.54 1.37 -4.21
C PHE A 85 -2.73 2.13 -5.28
N LEU A 86 -1.88 3.08 -4.89
CA LEU A 86 -1.02 3.84 -5.81
C LEU A 86 -0.04 2.93 -6.56
N SER A 87 0.32 1.78 -6.01
CA SER A 87 1.17 0.80 -6.70
C SER A 87 0.54 0.26 -7.99
N SER A 88 -0.79 0.39 -8.17
CA SER A 88 -1.46 0.08 -9.44
C SER A 88 -0.98 0.94 -10.61
N ALA A 89 -0.44 2.13 -10.36
CA ALA A 89 0.11 2.99 -11.41
C ALA A 89 1.28 2.32 -12.14
N PHE A 90 2.08 1.50 -11.44
CA PHE A 90 3.17 0.76 -12.07
C PHE A 90 2.66 -0.30 -13.05
N LEU A 91 1.50 -0.93 -12.79
CA LEU A 91 0.87 -1.86 -13.74
C LEU A 91 0.42 -1.14 -15.02
N CYS A 92 -0.15 0.05 -14.86
CA CYS A 92 -0.53 0.91 -15.98
C CYS A 92 0.70 1.32 -16.80
N PHE A 93 1.78 1.75 -16.14
CA PHE A 93 3.03 2.12 -16.79
C PHE A 93 3.65 0.96 -17.56
N HIS A 94 3.77 -0.21 -16.93
CA HIS A 94 4.28 -1.42 -17.58
C HIS A 94 3.47 -1.81 -18.83
N THR A 95 2.16 -1.68 -18.74
CA THR A 95 1.25 -1.91 -19.88
C THR A 95 1.43 -0.87 -20.99
N ALA A 96 1.61 0.40 -20.65
CA ALA A 96 1.86 1.46 -21.62
C ALA A 96 3.15 1.21 -22.41
N VAL A 97 4.22 0.74 -21.73
CA VAL A 97 5.48 0.35 -22.36
C VAL A 97 5.30 -0.86 -23.29
N LYS A 98 4.53 -1.87 -22.89
CA LYS A 98 4.21 -3.02 -23.76
C LYS A 98 3.37 -2.64 -24.96
N TRP A 99 2.42 -1.72 -24.79
CA TRP A 99 1.56 -1.24 -25.87
C TRP A 99 2.31 -0.43 -26.92
N SER A 100 3.42 0.23 -26.57
CA SER A 100 4.26 0.90 -27.58
C SER A 100 4.99 -0.08 -28.52
N GLN A 101 4.94 -1.39 -28.27
CA GLN A 101 5.56 -2.41 -29.12
C GLN A 101 4.63 -2.83 -30.28
N PRO A 102 5.13 -2.92 -31.53
CA PRO A 102 4.30 -3.01 -32.74
C PRO A 102 3.52 -4.33 -32.94
N TRP A 103 3.68 -5.33 -32.08
CA TRP A 103 3.15 -6.68 -32.27
C TRP A 103 2.12 -7.13 -31.21
N GLN A 104 1.58 -6.21 -30.39
CA GLN A 104 0.66 -6.56 -29.30
C GLN A 104 -0.78 -6.13 -29.55
N SER A 105 -1.72 -7.05 -29.28
CA SER A 105 -3.16 -6.78 -29.25
C SER A 105 -3.52 -5.89 -28.05
N GLY A 106 -3.53 -4.57 -28.26
CA GLY A 106 -3.70 -3.58 -27.19
C GLY A 106 -4.97 -3.75 -26.35
N CYS A 107 -6.09 -4.20 -26.93
CA CYS A 107 -7.35 -4.37 -26.20
C CYS A 107 -7.30 -5.43 -25.09
N GLU A 108 -6.72 -6.60 -25.37
CA GLU A 108 -6.62 -7.70 -24.39
C GLU A 108 -5.69 -7.31 -23.23
N LEU A 109 -4.57 -6.67 -23.56
CA LEU A 109 -3.62 -6.17 -22.56
C LEU A 109 -4.27 -5.10 -21.66
N ALA A 110 -4.97 -4.13 -22.26
CA ALA A 110 -5.68 -3.10 -21.53
C ALA A 110 -6.76 -3.67 -20.60
N LEU A 111 -7.53 -4.67 -21.05
CA LEU A 111 -8.54 -5.33 -20.23
C LEU A 111 -7.92 -6.05 -19.03
N ARG A 112 -6.85 -6.84 -19.25
CA ARG A 112 -6.15 -7.53 -18.16
C ARG A 112 -5.60 -6.56 -17.13
N THR A 113 -5.02 -5.45 -17.57
CA THR A 113 -4.48 -4.44 -16.68
C THR A 113 -5.58 -3.70 -15.94
N ALA A 114 -6.69 -3.37 -16.59
CA ALA A 114 -7.85 -2.77 -15.93
C ALA A 114 -8.37 -3.66 -14.78
N VAL A 115 -8.48 -4.98 -15.00
CA VAL A 115 -8.88 -5.93 -13.94
C VAL A 115 -7.91 -5.88 -12.76
N ARG A 116 -6.59 -5.94 -13.02
CA ARG A 116 -5.58 -5.89 -11.95
C ARG A 116 -5.59 -4.58 -11.18
N VAL A 117 -5.75 -3.45 -11.88
CA VAL A 117 -5.88 -2.13 -11.26
C VAL A 117 -7.11 -2.13 -10.35
N VAL A 118 -8.28 -2.55 -10.83
CA VAL A 118 -9.50 -2.63 -10.01
C VAL A 118 -9.26 -3.49 -8.76
N LEU A 119 -8.56 -4.63 -8.88
CA LEU A 119 -8.21 -5.46 -7.74
C LEU A 119 -7.32 -4.74 -6.72
N CYS A 120 -6.36 -3.92 -7.14
CA CYS A 120 -5.53 -3.12 -6.25
C CYS A 120 -6.31 -2.05 -5.46
N PHE A 121 -7.48 -1.62 -5.94
CA PHE A 121 -8.36 -0.69 -5.23
C PHE A 121 -9.28 -1.38 -4.21
N VAL A 122 -9.43 -2.70 -4.26
CA VAL A 122 -10.31 -3.46 -3.33
C VAL A 122 -9.96 -3.20 -1.86
N PRO A 123 -8.69 -3.27 -1.40
CA PRO A 123 -8.35 -2.99 0.00
C PRO A 123 -8.77 -1.58 0.45
N TYR A 124 -8.59 -0.59 -0.43
CA TYR A 124 -8.99 0.78 -0.16
C TYR A 124 -10.50 0.87 0.04
N PHE A 125 -11.31 0.36 -0.89
CA PHE A 125 -12.76 0.41 -0.77
C PHE A 125 -13.28 -0.37 0.44
N LEU A 126 -12.72 -1.55 0.74
CA LEU A 126 -13.08 -2.31 1.94
C LEU A 126 -12.81 -1.50 3.22
N PHE A 127 -11.68 -0.81 3.29
CA PHE A 127 -11.35 0.05 4.43
C PHE A 127 -12.27 1.27 4.52
N GLN A 128 -12.60 1.91 3.40
CA GLN A 128 -13.56 3.03 3.38
C GLN A 128 -14.96 2.59 3.81
N CYS A 129 -15.45 1.46 3.32
CA CYS A 129 -16.73 0.88 3.76
C CYS A 129 -16.69 0.55 5.25
N TYR A 130 -15.62 -0.09 5.73
CA TYR A 130 -15.46 -0.41 7.15
C TYR A 130 -15.52 0.84 8.04
N THR A 131 -14.72 1.86 7.72
CA THR A 131 -14.67 3.11 8.48
C THR A 131 -15.99 3.88 8.41
N TRP A 132 -16.64 3.95 7.25
CA TRP A 132 -17.98 4.51 7.12
C TRP A 132 -18.98 3.79 8.03
N THR A 133 -19.00 2.46 8.04
CA THR A 133 -19.90 1.71 8.93
C THR A 133 -19.57 1.86 10.42
N LEU A 134 -18.34 2.24 10.76
CA LEU A 134 -17.90 2.42 12.14
C LEU A 134 -18.22 3.82 12.69
N TYR A 135 -18.13 4.85 11.84
CA TYR A 135 -18.29 6.24 12.27
C TYR A 135 -19.62 6.89 11.87
N CYS A 136 -20.30 6.39 10.84
CA CYS A 136 -21.55 6.97 10.34
C CYS A 136 -22.82 6.21 10.76
N LEU A 137 -22.71 4.95 11.20
CA LEU A 137 -23.86 4.18 11.69
C LEU A 137 -24.01 4.35 13.21
N PRO A 138 -25.11 4.93 13.70
CA PRO A 138 -25.29 5.28 15.12
C PRO A 138 -25.50 4.07 16.05
N HIS A 139 -25.68 2.86 15.52
CA HIS A 139 -25.99 1.65 16.32
C HIS A 139 -24.76 0.76 16.53
N ARG A 140 -23.57 1.21 16.14
CA ARG A 140 -22.31 0.46 16.27
C ARG A 140 -21.35 1.14 17.25
N SER A 141 -21.86 1.59 18.40
CA SER A 141 -21.04 2.08 19.50
C SER A 141 -20.30 0.90 20.14
N PRO A 142 -18.97 0.78 19.97
CA PRO A 142 -18.21 -0.22 20.70
C PRO A 142 -18.27 0.06 22.19
N ASP A 143 -18.14 -0.97 23.01
CA ASP A 143 -18.04 -0.81 24.46
C ASP A 143 -16.68 -0.17 24.80
N ILE A 144 -16.70 1.12 25.15
CA ILE A 144 -15.52 1.93 25.44
C ILE A 144 -15.47 2.18 26.95
N SER A 145 -14.32 1.97 27.58
CA SER A 145 -14.12 2.29 29.00
C SER A 145 -14.46 3.75 29.29
N ASP A 146 -15.14 3.99 30.41
CA ASP A 146 -15.54 5.32 30.88
C ASP A 146 -14.37 6.31 30.93
N THR A 147 -13.15 5.83 31.22
CA THR A 147 -11.93 6.66 31.25
C THR A 147 -11.59 7.26 29.88
N ILE A 148 -11.71 6.47 28.81
CA ILE A 148 -11.46 6.91 27.44
C ILE A 148 -12.59 7.82 26.98
N PHE A 149 -13.83 7.51 27.35
CA PHE A 149 -14.99 8.35 27.01
C PHE A 149 -14.86 9.74 27.65
N GLN A 150 -14.52 9.81 28.94
CA GLN A 150 -14.32 11.06 29.65
C GLN A 150 -13.18 11.87 29.03
N GLN A 151 -12.03 11.24 28.76
CA GLN A 151 -10.90 11.91 28.12
C GLN A 151 -11.22 12.43 26.71
N ALA A 152 -11.98 11.64 25.92
CA ALA A 152 -12.40 12.05 24.59
C ALA A 152 -13.38 13.24 24.66
N SER A 153 -14.31 13.23 25.61
CA SER A 153 -15.24 14.33 25.84
C SER A 153 -14.53 15.61 26.28
N GLU A 154 -13.59 15.52 27.23
CA GLU A 154 -12.80 16.67 27.70
C GLU A 154 -11.96 17.31 26.59
N ARG A 155 -11.47 16.49 25.64
CA ARG A 155 -10.66 16.95 24.51
C ARG A 155 -11.45 17.23 23.22
N GLY A 156 -12.78 17.04 23.25
CA GLY A 156 -13.65 17.23 22.08
C GLY A 156 -13.38 16.25 20.93
N TYR A 157 -12.87 15.04 21.21
CA TYR A 157 -12.64 14.00 20.21
C TYR A 157 -13.95 13.32 19.80
N ARG A 158 -14.04 12.92 18.53
CA ARG A 158 -15.17 12.12 18.02
C ARG A 158 -14.85 10.64 18.15
N LEU A 159 -15.72 9.93 18.86
CA LEU A 159 -15.63 8.48 19.04
C LEU A 159 -16.56 7.76 18.06
N ALA A 160 -16.12 6.59 17.60
CA ALA A 160 -16.93 5.70 16.78
C ALA A 160 -18.27 5.41 17.46
N GLY A 161 -19.38 5.60 16.74
CA GLY A 161 -20.74 5.32 17.22
C GLY A 161 -21.36 6.30 18.24
N TYR A 162 -20.59 7.24 18.81
CA TYR A 162 -21.14 8.21 19.80
C TYR A 162 -21.39 9.58 19.20
N ASN A 163 -20.48 10.08 18.35
CA ASN A 163 -20.63 11.34 17.65
C ASN A 163 -20.49 11.10 16.15
N ILE A 164 -21.58 11.25 15.40
CA ILE A 164 -21.56 11.14 13.94
C ILE A 164 -20.55 12.16 13.41
N SER A 165 -19.64 11.71 12.56
CA SER A 165 -18.63 12.59 12.00
C SER A 165 -19.24 13.51 10.92
N ASP A 166 -18.77 14.75 10.81
CA ASP A 166 -19.36 15.73 9.88
C ASP A 166 -19.31 15.27 8.42
N TRP A 167 -18.26 14.53 8.05
CA TRP A 167 -18.09 13.95 6.72
C TRP A 167 -19.13 12.89 6.37
N CYS A 168 -19.92 12.39 7.33
CA CYS A 168 -21.04 11.49 7.04
C CYS A 168 -22.20 12.22 6.35
N ASN A 169 -22.38 13.52 6.60
CA ASN A 169 -23.46 14.32 6.03
C ASN A 169 -23.10 14.98 4.68
N SER A 170 -21.82 14.87 4.28
CA SER A 170 -21.29 15.47 3.05
C SER A 170 -21.39 14.56 1.82
N SER A 171 -22.21 13.51 1.90
CA SER A 171 -22.36 12.49 0.84
C SER A 171 -23.52 12.83 -0.10
#